data_AF-A0A5E5QT92-F1
#
_entry.id   AF-A0A5E5QT92-F1
#
_cell.length_a   1.000
_cell.length_b   1.000
_cell.length_c   1.000
_cell.angle_alpha   90.00
_cell.angle_beta   90.00
_cell.angle_gamma   90.00
#
_symmetry.space_group_name_H-M   'P 1'
#
loop_
_entity.id
_entity.type
_entity.pdbx_description
1 polymer ?
#
loop_
_entity_poly.entity_id
_entity_poly.type
_entity_poly.pdbx_seq_one_letter_code
_entity_poly.pdbx_strand_id
1 'polypeptide(L)'
;MSDRRIQDIEVIDMTGSGDNTLKLNLDDLLDASTSTNILKVLGNSGDKVNAAGFSDSTIDKTVDGITYDVYTHGDANTGANVELWVQQEVVLF
;
A
#
# COMPACT_ATOMS: atom_id res chain seq x y z
N MET A 1 -13.46 -22.11 16.37
CA MET A 1 -12.64 -22.29 15.16
C MET A 1 -11.99 -20.96 14.85
N SER A 2 -10.73 -20.76 15.24
CA SER A 2 -10.00 -19.55 14.92
C SER A 2 -9.51 -19.67 13.49
N ASP A 3 -10.22 -19.05 12.54
CA ASP A 3 -9.72 -18.86 11.19
C ASP A 3 -8.66 -17.74 11.24
N ARG A 4 -7.50 -18.04 11.84
CA ARG A 4 -6.30 -17.22 11.67
C ARG A 4 -5.75 -17.55 10.29
N ARG A 5 -6.46 -17.10 9.26
CA ARG A 5 -5.85 -16.91 7.94
C ARG A 5 -4.80 -15.85 8.20
N ILE A 6 -3.54 -16.25 8.24
CA ILE A 6 -2.46 -15.33 7.93
C ILE A 6 -2.80 -14.90 6.52
N GLN A 7 -3.41 -13.72 6.42
CA GLN A 7 -3.56 -13.03 5.17
C GLN A 7 -2.16 -12.54 4.88
N ASP A 8 -1.55 -13.05 3.82
CA ASP A 8 -0.26 -12.55 3.34
C ASP A 8 -0.53 -11.10 2.94
N ILE A 9 -0.11 -10.19 3.82
CA ILE A 9 -0.11 -8.77 3.56
C ILE A 9 1.28 -8.50 3.00
N GLU A 10 1.33 -8.05 1.77
CA GLU A 10 2.58 -7.69 1.14
C GLU A 10 3.06 -6.35 1.71
N VAL A 11 4.31 -6.33 2.19
CA VAL A 11 4.95 -5.14 2.77
C VAL A 11 6.18 -4.81 1.95
N ILE A 12 6.24 -3.60 1.41
CA ILE A 12 7.44 -3.01 0.82
C ILE A 12 8.03 -2.05 1.85
N ASP A 13 9.27 -2.32 2.26
CA ASP A 13 10.01 -1.48 3.20
C ASP A 13 11.03 -0.62 2.47
N MET A 14 10.80 0.70 2.49
CA MET A 14 11.64 1.73 1.89
C MET A 14 12.56 2.43 2.91
N THR A 15 12.60 2.00 4.19
CA THR A 15 13.37 2.65 5.27
C THR A 15 14.91 2.55 5.14
N GLY A 16 15.41 2.23 3.94
CA GLY A 16 16.83 2.18 3.62
C GLY A 16 17.52 3.55 3.68
N SER A 17 18.80 3.59 3.27
CA SER A 17 19.58 4.83 3.32
C SER A 17 19.23 5.77 2.16
N GLY A 18 18.89 7.02 2.49
CA GLY A 18 18.57 8.07 1.53
C GLY A 18 17.12 8.03 1.07
N ASP A 19 16.76 8.97 0.20
CA ASP A 19 15.40 9.13 -0.32
C ASP A 19 15.11 8.07 -1.40
N ASN A 20 14.17 7.16 -1.14
CA ASN A 20 13.80 6.11 -2.08
C ASN A 20 12.54 6.47 -2.85
N THR A 21 12.38 5.89 -4.04
CA THR A 21 11.16 6.06 -4.83
C THR A 21 10.63 4.71 -5.26
N LEU A 22 9.43 4.39 -4.83
CA LEU A 22 8.67 3.25 -5.30
C LEU A 22 7.74 3.69 -6.42
N LYS A 23 7.73 2.94 -7.52
CA LYS A 23 6.80 3.14 -8.62
C LYS A 23 5.99 1.87 -8.82
N LEU A 24 4.67 1.99 -8.85
CA LEU A 24 3.77 0.86 -9.03
C LEU A 24 2.50 1.28 -9.78
N ASN A 25 1.85 0.31 -10.41
CA ASN A 25 0.50 0.42 -10.97
C ASN A 25 -0.39 -0.70 -10.41
N LEU A 26 -1.62 -0.80 -10.92
CA LEU A 26 -2.55 -1.86 -10.53
C LEU A 26 -2.00 -3.26 -10.75
N ASP A 27 -1.42 -3.54 -11.92
CA ASP A 27 -0.88 -4.87 -12.26
C ASP A 27 0.27 -5.25 -11.34
N ASP A 28 1.19 -4.31 -11.06
CA ASP A 28 2.30 -4.53 -10.13
C ASP A 28 1.80 -4.91 -8.72
N LEU A 29 0.71 -4.27 -8.26
CA LEU A 29 0.11 -4.56 -6.95
C LEU A 29 -0.60 -5.92 -6.95
N LEU A 30 -1.36 -6.24 -8.00
CA LEU A 30 -2.04 -7.53 -8.14
C LEU A 30 -1.05 -8.69 -8.30
N ASP A 31 0.07 -8.47 -8.98
CA ASP A 31 1.15 -9.46 -9.10
C ASP A 31 1.91 -9.63 -7.78
N ALA A 32 2.09 -8.55 -7.02
CA ALA A 32 2.65 -8.62 -5.69
C ALA A 32 1.70 -9.35 -4.72
N SER A 33 0.40 -9.03 -4.79
CA SER A 33 -0.58 -9.51 -3.82
C SER A 33 -1.24 -10.82 -4.19
N THR A 34 -0.89 -11.87 -3.45
CA THR A 34 -1.35 -13.23 -3.78
C THR A 34 -2.69 -13.59 -3.13
N SER A 35 -3.19 -12.79 -2.19
CA SER A 35 -4.38 -13.16 -1.41
C SER A 35 -5.31 -12.03 -0.96
N THR A 36 -4.82 -10.80 -0.76
CA THR A 36 -5.62 -9.71 -0.17
C THR A 36 -5.87 -8.52 -1.09
N ASN A 37 -5.02 -8.34 -2.10
CA ASN A 37 -4.92 -7.10 -2.89
C ASN A 37 -4.63 -5.88 -2.00
N ILE A 38 -3.93 -6.10 -0.87
CA ILE A 38 -3.52 -5.04 0.04
C ILE A 38 -2.00 -5.00 0.07
N LEU A 39 -1.43 -3.88 -0.36
CA LEU A 39 0.00 -3.62 -0.32
C LEU A 39 0.29 -2.52 0.70
N LYS A 40 1.16 -2.78 1.67
CA LYS A 40 1.66 -1.78 2.62
C LYS A 40 3.03 -1.28 2.20
N VAL A 41 3.22 0.03 2.26
CA VAL A 41 4.49 0.70 2.02
C VAL A 41 4.94 1.36 3.32
N LEU A 42 6.03 0.85 3.86
CA LEU A 42 6.78 1.45 4.95
C LEU A 42 7.88 2.33 4.38
N GLY A 43 8.12 3.46 5.01
CA GLY A 43 9.17 4.38 4.59
C GLY A 43 9.30 5.51 5.60
N ASN A 44 10.19 6.44 5.30
CA ASN A 44 10.48 7.59 6.14
C ASN A 44 10.39 8.90 5.36
N SER A 45 10.60 10.01 6.06
CA SER A 45 10.59 11.34 5.46
C SER A 45 11.64 11.45 4.34
N GLY A 46 11.18 11.77 3.14
CA GLY A 46 12.01 11.86 1.93
C GLY A 46 11.66 10.80 0.89
N ASP A 47 11.12 9.66 1.34
CA ASP A 47 10.63 8.61 0.47
C ASP A 47 9.38 9.04 -0.30
N LYS A 48 9.22 8.48 -1.50
CA LYS A 48 8.09 8.79 -2.38
C LYS A 48 7.49 7.57 -3.04
N VAL A 49 6.18 7.60 -3.22
CA VAL A 49 5.43 6.58 -3.96
C VAL A 49 4.78 7.23 -5.17
N ASN A 50 5.02 6.68 -6.35
CA ASN A 50 4.29 6.99 -7.57
C ASN A 50 3.35 5.81 -7.87
N ALA A 51 2.05 5.97 -7.57
CA ALA A 51 1.05 4.92 -7.74
C ALA A 51 0.03 5.32 -8.81
N ALA A 52 0.24 4.88 -10.04
CA ALA A 52 -0.63 5.24 -11.16
C ALA A 52 -2.03 4.62 -10.99
N GLY A 53 -3.08 5.45 -11.14
CA GLY A 53 -4.48 5.01 -11.07
C GLY A 53 -5.04 4.86 -9.65
N PHE A 54 -4.22 5.11 -8.62
CA PHE A 54 -4.65 5.17 -7.23
C PHE A 54 -5.13 6.57 -6.86
N SER A 55 -6.11 6.65 -5.98
CA SER A 55 -6.65 7.89 -5.43
C SER A 55 -6.77 7.75 -3.92
N ASP A 56 -6.51 8.85 -3.22
CA ASP A 56 -6.66 8.90 -1.77
C ASP A 56 -8.12 8.58 -1.39
N SER A 57 -8.29 7.58 -0.52
CA SER A 57 -9.62 7.20 -0.03
C SER A 57 -10.10 8.09 1.12
N THR A 58 -9.26 9.01 1.62
CA THR A 58 -9.46 9.87 2.80
C THR A 58 -9.57 9.09 4.11
N ILE A 59 -9.19 7.81 4.10
CA ILE A 59 -9.24 6.91 5.23
C ILE A 59 -7.80 6.62 5.68
N ASP A 60 -7.60 6.71 6.98
CA ASP A 60 -6.36 6.31 7.63
C ASP A 60 -6.56 4.95 8.32
N LYS A 61 -5.52 4.10 8.28
CA LYS A 61 -5.48 2.85 9.04
C LYS A 61 -4.23 2.79 9.89
N THR A 62 -4.37 2.36 11.14
CA THR A 62 -3.24 2.14 12.04
C THR A 62 -3.07 0.64 12.31
N VAL A 63 -1.87 0.12 12.06
CA VAL A 63 -1.50 -1.28 12.36
C VAL A 63 -0.14 -1.28 13.04
N ASP A 64 -0.04 -1.99 14.16
CA ASP A 64 1.20 -2.16 14.94
C ASP A 64 1.89 -0.82 15.31
N GLY A 65 1.10 0.24 15.51
CA GLY A 65 1.59 1.57 15.87
C GLY A 65 2.01 2.46 14.69
N ILE A 66 1.86 1.99 13.46
CA ILE A 66 2.16 2.73 12.24
C ILE A 66 0.84 3.15 11.59
N THR A 67 0.71 4.43 11.24
CA THR A 67 -0.46 4.99 10.54
C THR A 67 -0.17 5.12 9.06
N TYR A 68 -1.12 4.66 8.25
CA TYR A 68 -1.07 4.65 6.80
C TYR A 68 -2.24 5.44 6.23
N ASP A 69 -1.97 6.22 5.19
CA ASP A 69 -2.98 6.75 4.28
C ASP A 69 -3.38 5.63 3.31
N VAL A 70 -4.68 5.42 3.14
CA VAL A 70 -5.20 4.36 2.28
C VAL A 70 -5.58 4.93 0.92
N TYR A 71 -5.04 4.36 -0.14
CA TYR A 71 -5.34 4.68 -1.51
C TYR A 71 -6.06 3.51 -2.17
N THR A 72 -7.06 3.81 -2.99
CA THR A 72 -7.82 2.81 -3.74
C THR A 72 -7.68 3.05 -5.24
N HIS A 73 -7.73 1.98 -6.02
CA HIS A 73 -7.66 2.10 -7.47
C HIS A 73 -9.02 2.48 -8.06
N GLY A 74 -9.02 3.41 -9.02
CA GLY A 74 -10.25 3.95 -9.62
C GLY A 74 -11.05 2.96 -10.48
N ASP A 75 -10.43 1.86 -10.90
CA ASP A 75 -11.11 0.81 -11.67
C ASP A 75 -12.00 -0.05 -10.76
N ALA A 76 -13.28 0.31 -10.69
CA ALA A 76 -14.33 -0.51 -10.07
C ALA A 76 -14.52 -1.89 -10.73
N ASN A 77 -13.86 -2.16 -11.88
CA ASN A 77 -13.99 -3.38 -12.67
C ASN A 77 -13.15 -4.56 -12.16
N THR A 78 -12.19 -4.35 -11.26
CA THR A 78 -11.34 -5.46 -10.80
C THR A 78 -12.06 -6.41 -9.85
N GLY A 79 -13.12 -5.99 -9.15
CA GLY A 79 -13.82 -6.81 -8.14
C GLY A 79 -12.96 -7.20 -6.92
N ALA A 80 -11.65 -7.15 -7.06
CA ALA A 80 -10.63 -7.08 -6.05
C ALA A 80 -10.70 -5.68 -5.43
N ASN A 81 -11.11 -5.58 -4.16
CA ASN A 81 -10.95 -4.35 -3.40
C ASN A 81 -9.44 -4.12 -3.20
N VAL A 82 -8.83 -3.39 -4.13
CA VAL A 82 -7.39 -3.10 -4.09
C VAL A 82 -7.13 -1.92 -3.18
N GLU A 83 -6.29 -2.10 -2.17
CA GLU A 83 -5.87 -1.05 -1.26
C GLU A 83 -4.34 -0.94 -1.25
N LEU A 84 -3.83 0.28 -1.43
CA LEU A 84 -2.44 0.63 -1.22
C LEU A 84 -2.35 1.46 0.06
N TRP A 85 -1.61 1.00 1.05
CA TRP A 85 -1.47 1.67 2.34
C TRP A 85 -0.07 2.26 2.42
N VAL A 86 0.04 3.58 2.50
CA VAL A 86 1.34 4.27 2.51
C VAL A 86 1.53 4.94 3.87
N GLN A 87 2.62 4.66 4.56
CA GLN A 87 2.92 5.29 5.85
C GLN A 87 2.93 6.82 5.71
N GLN A 88 2.30 7.54 6.64
CA GLN A 88 2.08 9.01 6.56
C GLN A 88 3.35 9.88 6.42
N GLU A 89 4.54 9.30 6.62
CA GLU A 89 5.81 10.00 6.43
C GLU A 89 6.30 9.95 4.98
N VAL A 90 5.70 9.11 4.15
CA VAL A 90 6.01 8.91 2.73
C VAL A 90 5.06 9.72 1.87
N VAL A 91 5.59 10.42 0.86
CA VAL A 91 4.76 11.27 -0.01
C VAL A 91 4.29 10.48 -1.23
N LEU A 92 2.98 10.46 -1.48
CA LEU A 92 2.42 9.99 -2.74
C LEU A 92 2.26 11.15 -3.75
N PHE A 93 2.64 10.95 -5.01
CA PHE A 93 2.62 12.00 -6.05
C PHE A 93 2.31 11.49 -7.47
#